data_AF-A0A173ZD82-F1
#
_entry.id   AF-A0A173ZD82-F1
#
_cell.length_a   1.000
_cell.length_b   1.000
_cell.length_c   1.000
_cell.angle_alpha   90.00
_cell.angle_beta   90.00
_cell.angle_gamma   90.00
#
_symmetry.space_group_name_H-M   'P 1'
#
loop_
_entity.id
_entity.type
_entity.pdbx_description
1 polymer ?
#
loop_
_entity_poly.entity_id
_entity_poly.type
_entity_poly.pdbx_seq_one_letter_code
_entity_poly.pdbx_strand_id
1 'polypeptide(L)'
;MAGYENIRDANNNRTPEERRELAKIAGQASGKARRRKANFQKTLNLLLTAEIDNEEWKPVLESLGVECTLESALLMAQIKAALDGDTQAAKFVAQYSGQSNRAEEDLENKKAETELIKARKESITGENENNDALDRLDQILKEVRDNAIKQETE
;
A
#
# COMPACT_ATOMS: atom_id res chain seq x y z
N MET A 1 18.03 27.66 -2.88
CA MET A 1 17.26 26.77 -1.97
C MET A 1 15.79 27.08 -2.17
N ALA A 2 14.94 26.11 -2.52
CA ALA A 2 13.50 26.36 -2.68
C ALA A 2 12.81 26.29 -1.30
N GLY A 3 12.42 27.45 -0.75
CA GLY A 3 11.70 27.54 0.53
C GLY A 3 10.20 27.29 0.35
N TYR A 4 9.51 26.96 1.46
CA TYR A 4 8.06 26.68 1.50
C TYR A 4 7.20 27.85 0.98
N GLU A 5 7.69 29.08 1.15
CA GLU A 5 7.06 30.30 0.62
C GLU A 5 7.05 30.36 -0.92
N ASN A 6 8.04 29.77 -1.59
CA ASN A 6 8.17 29.80 -3.06
C ASN A 6 7.26 28.81 -3.79
N ILE A 7 6.62 27.89 -3.07
CA ILE A 7 5.78 26.81 -3.64
C ILE A 7 4.30 27.02 -3.33
N ARG A 8 3.99 27.77 -2.27
CA ARG A 8 2.64 27.95 -1.73
C ARG A 8 1.70 28.72 -2.67
N ASP A 9 2.21 29.73 -3.39
CA ASP A 9 1.41 30.58 -4.29
C ASP A 9 1.62 30.29 -5.79
N ALA A 10 2.47 29.31 -6.13
CA ALA A 10 2.82 29.01 -7.52
C ALA A 10 1.63 28.60 -8.39
N ASN A 11 0.55 28.05 -7.80
CA ASN A 11 -0.68 27.71 -8.53
C ASN A 11 -1.74 28.82 -8.50
N ASN A 12 -1.71 29.72 -7.51
CA ASN A 12 -2.65 30.84 -7.41
C ASN A 12 -2.31 31.95 -8.42
N ASN A 13 -1.04 32.06 -8.81
CA ASN A 13 -0.56 33.05 -9.77
C ASN A 13 -0.63 32.60 -11.23
N ARG A 14 -1.27 31.45 -11.52
CA ARG A 14 -1.34 30.83 -12.86
C ARG A 14 -2.74 30.87 -13.44
N THR A 15 -2.83 31.12 -14.75
CA THR A 15 -4.11 31.03 -15.46
C THR A 15 -4.65 29.59 -15.42
N PRO A 16 -5.96 29.40 -15.59
CA PRO A 16 -6.53 28.05 -15.71
C PRO A 16 -5.91 27.21 -16.83
N GLU A 17 -5.44 27.84 -17.91
CA GLU A 17 -4.81 27.16 -19.05
C GLU A 17 -3.41 26.66 -18.70
N GLU A 18 -2.58 27.50 -18.09
CA GLU A 18 -1.23 27.14 -17.63
C GLU A 18 -1.27 25.99 -16.62
N ARG A 19 -2.24 26.00 -15.70
CA ARG A 19 -2.44 24.89 -14.75
C ARG A 19 -2.82 23.59 -15.45
N ARG A 20 -3.66 23.64 -16.48
CA ARG A 20 -4.04 22.44 -17.26
C ARG A 20 -2.85 21.89 -18.03
N GLU A 21 -2.04 22.75 -18.62
CA GLU A 21 -0.85 22.33 -19.36
C GLU A 21 0.19 21.67 -18.44
N LEU A 22 0.49 22.29 -17.30
CA LEU A 22 1.38 21.70 -16.28
C LEU A 22 0.84 20.38 -15.74
N ALA A 23 -0.47 20.27 -15.50
CA ALA A 23 -1.09 19.03 -15.06
C ALA A 23 -0.96 17.91 -16.12
N LYS A 24 -1.09 18.24 -17.40
CA LYS A 24 -0.87 17.28 -18.50
C LYS A 24 0.59 16.83 -18.55
N ILE A 25 1.55 17.76 -18.48
CA ILE A 25 2.99 17.45 -18.48
C ILE A 25 3.34 16.57 -17.27
N ALA A 26 2.88 16.93 -16.08
CA ALA A 26 3.08 16.16 -14.86
C ALA A 26 2.43 14.76 -14.96
N GLY A 27 1.23 14.66 -15.50
CA GLY A 27 0.52 13.39 -15.73
C GLY A 27 1.26 12.48 -16.71
N GLN A 28 1.79 13.03 -17.80
CA GLN A 28 2.60 12.29 -18.78
C GLN A 28 3.93 11.82 -18.17
N ALA A 29 4.63 12.70 -17.44
CA ALA A 29 5.88 12.37 -16.77
C ALA A 29 5.68 11.27 -15.71
N SER A 30 4.65 11.41 -14.87
CA SER A 30 4.26 10.40 -13.88
C SER A 30 3.87 9.07 -14.55
N GLY A 31 3.10 9.12 -15.64
CA GLY A 31 2.74 7.94 -16.43
C GLY A 31 3.97 7.24 -17.02
N LYS A 32 4.94 8.00 -17.54
CA LYS A 32 6.21 7.46 -18.05
C LYS A 32 7.03 6.80 -16.94
N ALA A 33 7.11 7.42 -15.76
CA ALA A 33 7.79 6.86 -14.60
C ALA A 33 7.14 5.55 -14.11
N ARG A 34 5.80 5.53 -14.00
CA ARG A 34 5.04 4.32 -13.63
C ARG A 34 5.25 3.18 -14.63
N ARG A 35 5.19 3.46 -15.94
CA ARG A 35 5.48 2.46 -16.98
C ARG A 35 6.90 1.93 -16.88
N ARG A 36 7.90 2.80 -16.65
CA ARG A 36 9.28 2.37 -16.44
C ARG A 36 9.41 1.44 -15.23
N LYS A 37 8.78 1.77 -14.10
CA LYS A 37 8.79 0.92 -12.90
C LYS A 37 8.12 -0.43 -13.17
N ALA A 38 6.96 -0.44 -13.82
CA ALA A 38 6.25 -1.67 -14.18
C ALA A 38 7.07 -2.53 -15.15
N ASN A 39 7.70 -1.93 -16.18
CA ASN A 39 8.57 -2.64 -17.09
C ASN A 39 9.79 -3.22 -16.39
N PHE A 40 10.42 -2.45 -15.49
CA PHE A 40 11.53 -2.93 -14.67
C PHE A 40 11.12 -4.14 -13.82
N GLN A 41 9.97 -4.07 -13.14
CA GLN A 41 9.48 -5.19 -12.33
C GLN A 41 9.21 -6.43 -13.18
N LYS A 42 8.60 -6.27 -14.36
CA LYS A 42 8.40 -7.37 -15.30
C LYS A 42 9.71 -8.00 -15.75
N THR A 43 10.70 -7.17 -16.12
CA THR A 43 12.03 -7.64 -16.53
C THR A 43 12.75 -8.33 -15.37
N LEU A 44 12.70 -7.79 -14.17
CA LEU A 44 13.31 -8.38 -12.99
C LEU A 44 12.71 -9.76 -12.69
N ASN A 45 11.38 -9.88 -12.68
CA ASN A 45 10.72 -11.15 -12.44
C ASN A 45 11.12 -12.19 -13.50
N LEU A 46 11.15 -11.79 -14.78
CA LEU A 46 11.58 -12.68 -15.86
C LEU A 46 13.00 -13.20 -15.63
N LEU A 47 13.92 -12.33 -15.20
CA LEU A 47 15.30 -12.73 -14.91
C LEU A 47 15.36 -13.65 -13.68
N LEU A 48 14.67 -13.31 -12.60
CA LEU A 48 14.66 -14.12 -11.38
C LEU A 48 14.14 -15.54 -11.61
N THR A 49 13.13 -15.70 -12.47
CA THR A 49 12.58 -17.02 -12.84
C THR A 49 13.42 -17.78 -13.88
N ALA A 50 14.48 -17.19 -14.42
CA ALA A 50 15.30 -17.87 -15.42
C ALA A 50 16.10 -19.01 -14.76
N GLU A 51 15.99 -20.22 -15.31
CA GLU A 51 16.82 -21.36 -14.93
C GLU A 51 18.29 -21.10 -15.23
N ILE A 52 19.15 -21.56 -14.32
CA ILE A 52 20.59 -21.51 -14.46
C ILE A 52 21.19 -22.88 -14.21
N ASP A 53 22.39 -23.08 -14.75
CA ASP A 53 23.17 -24.28 -14.49
C ASP A 53 24.31 -23.94 -13.55
N ASN A 54 24.13 -24.23 -12.25
CA ASN A 54 25.13 -24.01 -11.22
C ASN A 54 25.54 -25.37 -10.60
N GLU A 55 26.79 -25.77 -10.82
CA GLU A 55 27.30 -27.09 -10.39
C GLU A 55 27.24 -27.29 -8.86
N GLU A 56 27.39 -26.24 -8.06
CA GLU A 56 27.38 -26.32 -6.60
C GLU A 56 25.96 -26.43 -6.05
N TRP A 57 25.04 -25.60 -6.56
CA TRP A 57 23.71 -25.43 -5.97
C TRP A 57 22.63 -26.28 -6.60
N LYS A 58 22.74 -26.59 -7.89
CA LYS A 58 21.70 -27.35 -8.61
C LYS A 58 21.42 -28.72 -7.97
N PRO A 59 22.42 -29.54 -7.59
CA PRO A 59 22.13 -30.83 -6.94
C PRO A 59 21.41 -30.67 -5.60
N VAL A 60 21.77 -29.64 -4.83
CA VAL A 60 21.15 -29.36 -3.52
C VAL A 60 19.71 -28.90 -3.71
N LEU A 61 19.47 -27.94 -4.61
CA LEU A 61 18.13 -27.41 -4.89
C LEU A 61 17.20 -28.48 -5.45
N GLU A 62 17.68 -29.30 -6.40
CA GLU A 62 16.90 -30.41 -6.96
C GLU A 62 16.55 -31.46 -5.89
N SER A 63 17.47 -31.76 -4.96
CA SER A 63 17.19 -32.68 -3.84
C SER A 63 16.10 -32.17 -2.90
N LEU A 64 15.89 -30.86 -2.84
CA LEU A 64 14.84 -30.20 -2.07
C LEU A 64 13.55 -29.99 -2.87
N GLY A 65 13.51 -30.41 -4.14
CA GLY A 65 12.39 -30.17 -5.04
C GLY A 65 12.24 -28.72 -5.48
N VAL A 66 13.33 -27.95 -5.49
CA VAL A 66 13.38 -26.53 -5.89
C VAL A 66 14.11 -26.40 -7.22
N GLU A 67 13.56 -25.62 -8.14
CA GLU A 67 14.20 -25.32 -9.42
C GLU A 67 15.46 -24.46 -9.22
N CYS A 68 16.52 -24.74 -9.98
CA CYS A 68 17.74 -23.94 -9.97
C CYS A 68 17.57 -22.71 -10.85
N THR A 69 16.91 -21.68 -10.33
CA THR A 69 16.69 -20.38 -10.98
C THR A 69 17.64 -19.32 -10.41
N LEU A 70 17.75 -18.18 -11.08
CA LEU A 70 18.49 -17.02 -10.53
C LEU A 70 17.94 -16.60 -9.16
N GLU A 71 16.64 -16.72 -8.93
CA GLU A 71 16.01 -16.45 -7.64
C GLU A 71 16.50 -17.39 -6.54
N SER A 72 16.39 -18.72 -6.74
CA SER A 72 16.81 -19.68 -5.72
C SER A 72 18.31 -19.63 -5.47
N ALA A 73 19.10 -19.38 -6.52
CA ALA A 73 20.53 -19.13 -6.42
C ALA A 73 20.86 -17.87 -5.59
N LEU A 74 20.15 -16.76 -5.80
CA LEU A 74 20.32 -15.55 -5.00
C LEU A 74 20.01 -15.80 -3.52
N LEU A 75 18.94 -16.54 -3.22
CA LEU A 75 18.59 -16.90 -1.84
C LEU A 75 19.67 -17.78 -1.20
N MET A 76 20.18 -18.78 -1.93
CA MET A 76 21.29 -19.62 -1.46
C MET A 76 22.55 -18.79 -1.18
N ALA A 77 22.87 -17.82 -2.03
CA ALA A 77 23.98 -16.91 -1.81
C ALA A 77 23.83 -16.10 -0.51
N GLN A 78 22.63 -15.57 -0.24
CA GLN A 78 22.35 -14.85 1.00
C GLN A 78 22.45 -15.74 2.24
N ILE A 79 21.97 -16.98 2.17
CA ILE A 79 22.10 -17.94 3.26
C ILE A 79 23.58 -18.27 3.50
N LYS A 80 24.35 -18.53 2.44
CA LYS A 80 25.79 -18.80 2.54
C LYS A 80 26.54 -17.63 3.18
N ALA A 81 26.30 -16.40 2.70
CA ALA A 81 26.92 -15.21 3.28
C ALA A 81 26.54 -15.00 4.76
N ALA A 82 25.30 -15.29 5.14
CA ALA A 82 24.86 -15.23 6.54
C ALA A 82 25.59 -16.27 7.41
N LEU A 83 25.77 -17.50 6.91
CA LEU A 83 26.53 -18.55 7.58
C LEU A 83 28.02 -18.16 7.74
N ASP A 84 28.56 -17.41 6.78
CA ASP A 84 29.92 -16.85 6.81
C ASP A 84 30.05 -15.60 7.71
N GLY A 85 28.95 -15.17 8.35
CA GLY A 85 28.94 -14.09 9.34
C GLY A 85 28.49 -12.72 8.81
N ASP A 86 27.99 -12.63 7.57
CA ASP A 86 27.42 -11.38 7.06
C ASP A 86 26.08 -11.05 7.76
N THR A 87 26.13 -10.07 8.65
CA THR A 87 24.96 -9.62 9.42
C THR A 87 23.84 -9.01 8.57
N GLN A 88 24.13 -8.45 7.39
CA GLN A 88 23.11 -7.91 6.49
C GLN A 88 22.42 -9.04 5.74
N ALA A 89 23.17 -10.04 5.29
CA ALA A 89 22.60 -11.25 4.71
C ALA A 89 21.74 -12.00 5.74
N ALA A 90 22.21 -12.10 7.00
CA ALA A 90 21.43 -12.68 8.09
C ALA A 90 20.12 -11.92 8.34
N LYS A 91 20.13 -10.59 8.31
CA LYS A 91 18.91 -9.76 8.40
C LYS A 91 17.97 -9.99 7.23
N PHE A 92 18.49 -10.09 6.00
CA PHE A 92 17.70 -10.41 4.82
C PHE A 92 16.98 -11.76 5.00
N VAL A 93 17.71 -12.82 5.37
CA VAL A 93 17.12 -14.14 5.62
C VAL A 93 16.08 -14.09 6.74
N ALA A 94 16.36 -13.41 7.85
CA ALA A 94 15.45 -13.27 8.98
C ALA A 94 14.15 -12.52 8.63
N GLN A 95 14.21 -11.56 7.69
CA GLN A 95 13.03 -10.82 7.23
C GLN A 95 12.00 -11.74 6.56
N TYR A 96 12.47 -12.71 5.77
CA TYR A 96 11.61 -13.61 4.99
C TYR A 96 11.33 -14.95 5.68
N SER A 97 12.08 -15.32 6.73
CA SER A 97 11.82 -16.54 7.52
C SER A 97 10.63 -16.44 8.48
N GLY A 98 9.90 -15.31 8.47
CA GLY A 98 8.83 -15.03 9.43
C GLY A 98 9.33 -14.70 10.84
N GLN A 99 10.64 -14.54 11.03
CA GLN A 99 11.24 -14.19 12.32
C GLN A 99 11.46 -12.69 12.52
N SER A 100 10.96 -11.84 11.61
CA SER A 100 11.06 -10.39 11.77
C SER A 100 9.80 -9.78 12.40
N ASN A 101 9.98 -9.13 13.55
CA ASN A 101 8.96 -8.33 14.24
C ASN A 101 8.40 -7.18 13.36
N ARG A 102 9.03 -6.89 12.22
CA ARG A 102 8.58 -5.85 11.26
C ARG A 102 7.21 -6.17 10.65
N ALA A 103 6.87 -7.44 10.49
CA ALA A 103 5.57 -7.81 9.95
C ALA A 103 4.42 -7.44 10.88
N GLU A 104 4.62 -7.50 12.20
CA GLU A 104 3.65 -7.05 13.20
C GLU A 104 3.63 -5.51 13.30
N GLU A 105 4.81 -4.88 13.36
CA GLU A 105 4.95 -3.42 13.45
C GLU A 105 4.36 -2.69 12.23
N ASP A 106 4.56 -3.22 11.02
CA ASP A 106 3.95 -2.68 9.79
C ASP A 106 2.42 -2.86 9.77
N LEU A 107 1.91 -3.91 10.39
CA LEU A 107 0.46 -4.18 10.51
C LEU A 107 -0.18 -3.23 11.52
N GLU A 108 0.49 -2.99 12.64
CA GLU A 108 0.07 -2.05 13.67
C GLU A 108 0.11 -0.61 13.18
N ASN A 109 1.16 -0.21 12.47
CA ASN A 109 1.26 1.11 11.84
C ASN A 109 0.14 1.35 10.81
N LYS A 110 -0.17 0.33 9.98
CA LYS A 110 -1.31 0.41 9.04
C LYS A 110 -2.65 0.51 9.76
N LYS A 111 -2.85 -0.22 10.86
CA LYS A 111 -4.06 -0.11 11.69
C LYS A 111 -4.19 1.30 12.27
N ALA A 112 -3.14 1.83 12.87
CA ALA A 112 -3.13 3.18 13.42
C ALA A 112 -3.39 4.25 12.34
N GLU A 113 -2.81 4.11 11.15
CA GLU A 113 -3.07 5.03 10.04
C GLU A 113 -4.52 4.93 9.55
N THR A 114 -5.09 3.72 9.50
CA THR A 114 -6.49 3.50 9.13
C THR A 114 -7.45 4.12 10.15
N GLU A 115 -7.17 3.95 11.45
CA GLU A 115 -7.95 4.55 12.53
C GLU A 115 -7.89 6.08 12.51
N LEU A 116 -6.71 6.67 12.27
CA LEU A 116 -6.55 8.11 12.13
C LEU A 116 -7.32 8.66 10.92
N ILE A 117 -7.29 7.96 9.78
CA ILE A 117 -8.06 8.33 8.60
C ILE A 117 -9.56 8.23 8.89
N LYS A 118 -9.99 7.19 9.61
CA LYS A 118 -11.40 6.99 9.98
C LYS A 118 -11.89 8.10 10.91
N ALA A 119 -11.17 8.41 11.98
CA ALA A 119 -11.50 9.49 12.91
C ALA A 119 -11.50 10.88 12.21
N ARG A 120 -10.57 11.09 11.28
CA ARG A 120 -10.53 12.32 10.49
C ARG A 120 -11.70 12.41 9.51
N LYS A 121 -12.14 11.29 8.93
CA LYS A 121 -13.34 11.23 8.09
C LYS A 121 -14.58 11.56 8.91
N GLU A 122 -14.76 10.91 10.06
CA GLU A 122 -15.90 11.13 10.97
C GLU A 122 -16.00 12.59 11.45
N SER A 123 -14.87 13.23 11.77
CA SER A 123 -14.86 14.65 12.17
C SER A 123 -15.15 15.64 11.04
N ILE A 124 -14.87 15.28 9.78
CA ILE A 124 -15.12 16.14 8.60
C ILE A 124 -16.55 15.96 8.08
N THR A 125 -17.06 14.73 8.03
CA THR A 125 -18.38 14.44 7.46
C THR A 125 -19.51 14.41 8.50
N GLY A 126 -19.18 14.28 9.80
CA GLY A 126 -20.17 14.14 10.87
C GLY A 126 -20.95 12.82 10.84
N GLU A 127 -20.71 11.98 9.83
CA GLU A 127 -21.23 10.61 9.74
C GLU A 127 -20.39 9.72 10.65
N ASN A 128 -20.89 9.50 11.87
CA ASN A 128 -20.43 8.38 12.67
C ASN A 128 -21.11 7.12 12.11
N GLU A 129 -20.34 6.08 11.76
CA GLU A 129 -20.86 4.76 11.38
C GLU A 129 -21.57 4.06 12.55
N ASN A 130 -21.64 4.70 13.72
CA ASN A 130 -22.44 4.23 14.83
C ASN A 130 -23.94 4.42 14.52
N ASN A 131 -24.72 3.35 14.69
CA ASN A 131 -26.16 3.22 14.38
C ASN A 131 -27.08 4.29 14.99
N ASP A 132 -26.58 5.26 15.77
CA ASP A 132 -27.34 6.34 16.39
C ASP A 132 -28.14 7.18 15.37
N ALA A 133 -27.63 7.37 14.15
CA ALA A 133 -28.34 8.09 13.11
C ALA A 133 -29.53 7.30 12.54
N LEU A 134 -29.41 5.96 12.47
CA LEU A 134 -30.49 5.06 12.05
C LEU A 134 -31.54 4.93 13.15
N ASP A 135 -31.12 4.82 14.41
CA ASP A 135 -32.03 4.74 15.56
C ASP A 135 -32.88 6.02 15.71
N ARG A 136 -32.29 7.19 15.46
CA ARG A 136 -33.03 8.46 15.43
C ARG A 136 -34.02 8.54 14.28
N LEU A 137 -33.67 8.00 13.11
CA LEU A 137 -34.57 7.96 11.96
C LEU A 137 -35.76 7.03 12.23
N ASP A 138 -35.53 5.87 12.84
CA ASP A 138 -36.58 4.93 13.24
C ASP A 138 -37.52 5.54 14.28
N GLN A 139 -36.98 6.31 15.24
CA GLN A 139 -37.79 7.04 16.22
C GLN A 139 -38.71 8.07 15.54
N ILE A 140 -38.18 8.85 14.60
CA ILE A 140 -38.96 9.86 13.85
C ILE A 140 -40.04 9.19 12.99
N LEU A 141 -39.70 8.10 12.29
CA LEU A 141 -40.65 7.38 11.45
C LEU A 141 -41.79 6.76 12.27
N LYS A 142 -41.49 6.30 13.50
CA LYS A 142 -42.49 5.79 14.43
C LYS A 142 -43.45 6.90 14.89
N GLU A 143 -42.94 8.06 15.26
CA GLU A 143 -43.77 9.21 15.66
C GLU A 143 -44.66 9.72 14.52
N VAL A 144 -44.14 9.76 13.29
CA VAL A 144 -44.94 10.13 12.11
C VAL A 144 -46.07 9.13 11.87
N ARG A 145 -45.79 7.83 11.99
CA ARG A 145 -46.80 6.77 11.82
C ARG A 145 -47.88 6.86 12.91
N ASP A 146 -47.48 7.05 14.17
CA ASP A 146 -48.41 7.14 15.29
C ASP A 146 -49.31 8.40 15.20
N ASN A 147 -48.78 9.51 14.70
CA ASN A 147 -49.56 10.71 14.45
C ASN A 147 -50.52 10.57 13.26
N ALA A 148 -50.12 9.87 12.19
CA ALA A 148 -51.01 9.58 11.06
C ALA A 148 -52.20 8.71 11.49
N ILE A 149 -51.97 7.69 12.33
CA ILE A 149 -53.03 6.82 12.86
C ILE A 149 -54.03 7.61 13.72
N LYS A 150 -53.56 8.59 14.50
CA LYS A 150 -54.43 9.47 15.29
C LYS A 150 -55.29 10.40 14.45
N GLN A 151 -54.82 10.84 13.29
CA GLN A 151 -55.59 11.70 12.38
C GLN A 151 -56.65 10.95 11.57
N GLU A 152 -56.51 9.62 11.39
CA GLU A 152 -57.52 8.78 10.72
C GLU A 152 -58.62 8.27 11.66
N THR A 153 -58.48 8.51 12.98
CA THR A 153 -59.43 8.06 14.02
C THR A 153 -60.25 9.19 14.65
N GLU A 154 -60.12 10.43 14.14
CA GLU A 154 -61.03 11.57 14.35
C GLU A 154 -61.92 11.78 13.11
#